data_AF-A0A0V0G6R5-F1
#
_entry.id   AF-A0A0V0G6R5-F1
#
_cell.length_a   1.000
_cell.length_b   1.000
_cell.length_c   1.000
_cell.angle_alpha   90.00
_cell.angle_beta   90.00
_cell.angle_gamma   90.00
#
_symmetry.space_group_name_H-M   'P 1'
#
loop_
_entity.id
_entity.type
_entity.pdbx_description
1 polymer ?
#
loop_
_entity_poly.entity_id
_entity_poly.type
_entity_poly.pdbx_seq_one_letter_code
_entity_poly.pdbx_strand_id
1 'polypeptide(L)'
;MSWISDIAGRAEDLLNKIDHNAAAVLKKEKKKKHNIQERPLIETSDSHLSTNIRTPRDSPVTTPKHTPKHSSHSEKVLHSNNIGTEEEEKLMQYLNNSSYDIESLENRINNGNLAQQQYPSNNGTTVICLPDETGNDTARLRPQSTKDSTLETENEMLKNEVRSLNTEVSLLLARAKTAEKEMSQFKTRLSKKESDATNIEKELNAVKHRLLKCEEENSELISENQRLKMMNKTKEIDERSLLKEAEARLSQCQLDAQHREESLKGDIAALRVRVSELEESLCESRKQHAAELSELGGRLSEARTELSEYMAKATSRLALKEKVVEELRVASNQESLSLDILHLKSEVEWLTEECDRLRGKSEAGRLEAEAAEKRLEDIREECAANLASLQARLAQEHARRLAAEENCSVHTQELQSVREELTRQVMSMTERVRERESELTRLRRQLAQRGVNNTSTNNQDQRVTALTKALVEKELALEQMTDQRNQLRIQLDRVKSDYGNCTYTMTSRTVSVNDTDDAKAQVPLFMSEGPHDTLVTRRVKRAYSCVDSLGMRTGLFLRRYPLARLLLFVYVVILHLWVCLVLFSRTPDTKM
;
A
#
# COMPACT_ATOMS: atom_id res chain seq x y z
N MET A 1 -39.11 -39.21 -43.98
CA MET A 1 -39.55 -37.95 -43.33
C MET A 1 -40.01 -38.11 -41.87
N SER A 2 -40.20 -39.32 -41.31
CA SER A 2 -40.74 -39.53 -39.95
C SER A 2 -39.79 -39.25 -38.77
N TRP A 3 -38.48 -39.21 -38.99
CA TRP A 3 -37.51 -39.03 -37.89
C TRP A 3 -37.38 -37.55 -37.45
N ILE A 4 -37.65 -36.60 -38.34
CA ILE A 4 -37.66 -35.16 -38.05
C ILE A 4 -38.90 -34.79 -37.22
N SER A 5 -40.04 -35.44 -37.42
CA SER A 5 -41.22 -35.22 -36.58
C SER A 5 -41.03 -35.74 -35.16
N ASP A 6 -40.31 -36.84 -34.98
CA ASP A 6 -39.99 -37.37 -33.64
C ASP A 6 -38.99 -36.48 -32.89
N ILE A 7 -38.04 -35.88 -33.60
CA ILE A 7 -37.10 -34.90 -33.03
C ILE A 7 -37.81 -33.59 -32.68
N ALA A 8 -38.73 -33.13 -33.55
CA ALA A 8 -39.54 -31.95 -33.28
C ALA A 8 -40.46 -32.15 -32.06
N GLY A 9 -41.10 -33.33 -31.94
CA GLY A 9 -41.92 -33.66 -30.76
C GLY A 9 -41.09 -33.73 -29.47
N ARG A 10 -39.89 -34.32 -29.51
CA ARG A 10 -38.97 -34.35 -28.34
C ARG A 10 -38.45 -32.96 -27.97
N ALA A 11 -38.24 -32.09 -28.96
CA ALA A 11 -37.84 -30.70 -28.72
C ALA A 11 -38.99 -29.89 -28.10
N GLU A 12 -40.23 -30.11 -28.55
CA GLU A 12 -41.43 -29.49 -27.98
C GLU A 12 -41.65 -29.92 -26.52
N ASP A 13 -41.48 -31.21 -26.22
CA ASP A 13 -41.53 -31.73 -24.85
C ASP A 13 -40.43 -31.16 -23.94
N LEU A 14 -39.23 -30.94 -24.48
CA LEU A 14 -38.13 -30.32 -23.75
C LEU A 14 -38.44 -28.84 -23.44
N LEU A 15 -39.00 -28.12 -24.41
CA LEU A 15 -39.38 -26.72 -24.26
C LEU A 15 -40.50 -26.55 -23.22
N ASN A 16 -41.53 -27.41 -23.27
CA ASN A 16 -42.63 -27.43 -22.30
C ASN A 16 -42.16 -27.77 -20.88
N LYS A 17 -41.15 -28.64 -20.73
CA LYS A 17 -40.53 -28.95 -19.43
C LYS A 17 -39.71 -27.78 -18.88
N ILE A 18 -38.98 -27.07 -19.73
CA ILE A 18 -38.22 -25.88 -19.34
C ILE A 18 -39.17 -24.78 -18.87
N ASP A 19 -40.25 -24.54 -19.60
CA ASP A 19 -41.25 -23.52 -19.24
C ASP A 19 -41.98 -23.87 -17.92
N HIS A 20 -42.35 -25.15 -17.73
CA HIS A 20 -42.92 -25.61 -16.46
C HIS A 20 -41.95 -25.47 -15.28
N ASN A 21 -40.66 -25.75 -15.48
CA ASN A 21 -39.65 -25.64 -14.43
C ASN A 21 -39.36 -24.16 -14.09
N ALA A 22 -39.26 -23.30 -15.10
CA ALA A 22 -39.14 -21.85 -14.92
C ALA A 22 -40.36 -21.26 -14.18
N ALA A 23 -41.58 -21.68 -14.56
CA ALA A 23 -42.82 -21.29 -13.89
C ALA A 23 -42.89 -21.80 -12.44
N ALA A 24 -42.38 -23.01 -12.15
CA ALA A 24 -42.32 -23.56 -10.80
C ALA A 24 -41.35 -22.78 -9.89
N VAL A 25 -40.17 -22.39 -10.43
CA VAL A 25 -39.19 -21.55 -9.72
C VAL A 25 -39.77 -20.16 -9.43
N LEU A 26 -40.46 -19.55 -10.39
CA LEU A 26 -41.15 -18.26 -10.20
C LEU A 26 -42.29 -18.33 -9.16
N LYS A 27 -43.05 -19.43 -9.12
CA LYS A 27 -44.06 -19.65 -8.07
C LYS A 27 -43.45 -19.87 -6.69
N LYS A 28 -42.27 -20.50 -6.61
CA LYS A 28 -41.52 -20.71 -5.35
C LYS A 28 -40.94 -19.39 -4.80
N GLU A 29 -40.45 -18.52 -5.69
CA GLU A 29 -40.02 -17.15 -5.38
C GLU A 29 -41.18 -16.27 -4.85
N LYS A 30 -42.37 -16.36 -5.48
CA LYS A 30 -43.56 -15.61 -5.03
C LYS A 30 -44.10 -16.09 -3.68
N LYS A 31 -44.05 -17.40 -3.38
CA LYS A 31 -44.41 -17.93 -2.05
C LYS A 31 -43.41 -17.52 -0.96
N LYS A 32 -42.13 -17.30 -1.30
CA LYS A 32 -41.11 -16.84 -0.33
C LYS A 32 -41.26 -15.35 0.00
N LYS A 33 -41.74 -14.53 -0.95
CA LYS A 33 -42.03 -13.09 -0.72
C LYS A 33 -43.32 -12.83 0.06
N HIS A 34 -44.31 -13.73 0.02
CA HIS A 34 -45.58 -13.56 0.74
C HIS A 34 -45.56 -14.08 2.21
N ASN A 35 -44.43 -14.62 2.68
CA ASN A 35 -44.30 -15.23 4.01
C ASN A 35 -43.37 -14.45 4.98
N ILE A 36 -43.13 -13.16 4.71
CA ILE A 36 -42.32 -12.27 5.59
C ILE A 36 -43.20 -11.20 6.27
N GLN A 37 -44.51 -11.19 6.04
CA GLN A 37 -45.41 -10.18 6.61
C GLN A 37 -46.53 -10.83 7.40
N GLU A 38 -46.27 -11.11 8.69
CA GLU A 38 -47.23 -11.09 9.82
C GLU A 38 -46.59 -11.71 11.10
N ARG A 39 -46.04 -10.87 12.00
CA ARG A 39 -46.37 -10.88 13.45
C ARG A 39 -45.79 -9.64 14.16
N PRO A 40 -46.50 -9.03 15.15
CA PRO A 40 -46.35 -7.62 15.52
C PRO A 40 -45.59 -7.37 16.84
N LEU A 41 -45.00 -6.17 16.88
CA LEU A 41 -44.87 -5.15 17.95
C LEU A 41 -44.75 -5.56 19.44
N ILE A 42 -43.70 -5.03 20.09
CA ILE A 42 -43.68 -4.18 21.32
C ILE A 42 -42.24 -3.58 21.34
N GLU A 43 -42.04 -2.36 20.83
CA GLU A 43 -42.13 -1.07 21.54
C GLU A 43 -40.92 -0.82 22.47
N THR A 44 -39.91 -0.11 21.96
CA THR A 44 -39.12 0.82 22.76
C THR A 44 -38.76 2.03 21.91
N SER A 45 -39.17 3.17 22.45
CA SER A 45 -39.11 4.53 21.93
C SER A 45 -37.70 5.05 21.64
N ASP A 46 -37.66 5.96 20.66
CA ASP A 46 -36.99 7.26 20.68
C ASP A 46 -35.45 7.32 20.91
N SER A 47 -34.66 8.10 20.17
CA SER A 47 -34.95 9.06 19.12
C SER A 47 -33.64 9.78 18.69
N HIS A 48 -33.70 10.41 17.50
CA HIS A 48 -32.98 11.63 17.09
C HIS A 48 -31.45 11.55 16.80
N LEU A 49 -30.89 12.15 15.75
CA LEU A 49 -31.45 12.94 14.64
C LEU A 49 -30.40 13.06 13.52
N SER A 50 -30.85 12.76 12.31
CA SER A 50 -30.59 13.38 11.00
C SER A 50 -29.73 14.66 10.93
N THR A 51 -28.96 14.79 9.84
CA THR A 51 -28.87 16.07 9.13
C THR A 51 -28.84 15.87 7.63
N ASN A 52 -29.85 16.43 6.98
CA ASN A 52 -30.12 16.42 5.56
C ASN A 52 -29.50 17.67 4.92
N ILE A 53 -29.07 17.54 3.67
CA ILE A 53 -28.38 18.54 2.87
C ILE A 53 -29.40 19.48 2.21
N ARG A 54 -29.18 20.80 2.26
CA ARG A 54 -29.74 21.78 1.32
C ARG A 54 -28.76 22.92 1.03
N THR A 55 -28.52 23.19 -0.25
CA THR A 55 -28.10 24.47 -0.86
C THR A 55 -29.37 25.32 -1.13
N PRO A 56 -29.37 26.62 -1.58
CA PRO A 56 -28.33 27.38 -2.33
C PRO A 56 -28.23 28.94 -2.12
N ARG A 57 -27.28 29.57 -2.86
CA ARG A 57 -27.35 30.86 -3.63
C ARG A 57 -26.55 32.13 -3.18
N ASP A 58 -25.65 32.53 -4.10
CA ASP A 58 -25.08 33.83 -4.57
C ASP A 58 -25.02 35.13 -3.72
N SER A 59 -23.81 35.73 -3.66
CA SER A 59 -23.43 37.12 -4.07
C SER A 59 -22.39 37.81 -3.15
N PRO A 60 -21.60 38.78 -3.67
CA PRO A 60 -20.20 39.01 -3.29
C PRO A 60 -19.93 40.34 -2.55
N VAL A 61 -18.88 40.40 -1.72
CA VAL A 61 -18.31 41.66 -1.19
C VAL A 61 -16.77 41.57 -1.05
N THR A 62 -16.17 42.73 -1.22
CA THR A 62 -14.84 43.21 -1.61
C THR A 62 -13.79 43.41 -0.49
N THR A 63 -12.50 43.34 -0.90
CA THR A 63 -11.30 44.14 -0.50
C THR A 63 -10.62 43.94 0.89
N PRO A 64 -9.36 44.42 1.12
CA PRO A 64 -8.15 44.47 0.26
C PRO A 64 -6.79 44.11 0.95
N LYS A 65 -5.76 43.87 0.11
CA LYS A 65 -4.29 44.17 0.17
C LYS A 65 -3.53 44.19 1.52
N HIS A 66 -2.36 43.53 1.53
CA HIS A 66 -1.06 44.17 1.84
C HIS A 66 0.14 43.36 1.29
N THR A 67 1.03 44.07 0.58
CA THR A 67 2.41 43.71 0.16
C THR A 67 3.42 44.32 1.16
N PRO A 68 4.71 43.92 1.21
CA PRO A 68 5.80 44.44 0.33
C PRO A 68 6.82 43.34 -0.10
N LYS A 69 7.44 43.30 -1.30
CA LYS A 69 8.51 44.10 -1.98
C LYS A 69 9.97 43.85 -1.53
N HIS A 70 10.85 43.73 -2.56
CA HIS A 70 12.31 43.56 -2.65
C HIS A 70 12.85 42.11 -2.52
N SER A 71 13.80 41.60 -3.32
CA SER A 71 14.76 42.22 -4.23
C SER A 71 15.20 41.21 -5.32
N SER A 72 15.49 41.72 -6.50
CA SER A 72 16.14 41.05 -7.64
C SER A 72 17.59 40.66 -7.38
N HIS A 73 18.02 39.49 -7.85
CA HIS A 73 19.27 39.35 -8.61
C HIS A 73 19.23 38.11 -9.51
N SER A 74 19.58 38.33 -10.77
CA SER A 74 19.76 37.34 -11.83
C SER A 74 21.24 37.00 -11.92
N GLU A 75 21.58 35.71 -12.06
CA GLU A 75 22.43 35.14 -13.12
C GLU A 75 23.21 33.87 -12.70
N LYS A 76 23.07 32.86 -13.58
CA LYS A 76 24.09 31.91 -14.09
C LYS A 76 24.59 30.72 -13.24
N VAL A 77 24.13 29.55 -13.69
CA VAL A 77 24.86 28.32 -14.08
C VAL A 77 26.12 27.94 -13.29
N LEU A 78 26.09 26.77 -12.62
CA LEU A 78 26.95 25.60 -12.93
C LEU A 78 26.77 24.47 -11.89
N HIS A 79 27.03 23.26 -12.37
CA HIS A 79 26.98 22.00 -11.63
C HIS A 79 28.02 21.98 -10.50
N SER A 80 27.68 21.42 -9.34
CA SER A 80 28.66 20.83 -8.43
C SER A 80 27.97 19.84 -7.47
N ASN A 81 28.27 18.57 -7.69
CA ASN A 81 28.24 17.53 -6.66
C ASN A 81 29.55 17.61 -5.85
N ASN A 82 29.50 17.12 -4.61
CA ASN A 82 30.61 16.94 -3.65
C ASN A 82 31.14 18.19 -2.92
N ILE A 83 30.40 18.62 -1.90
CA ILE A 83 30.96 19.26 -0.71
C ILE A 83 30.41 18.48 0.49
N GLY A 84 31.27 17.75 1.19
CA GLY A 84 30.89 16.98 2.37
C GLY A 84 32.03 16.23 3.05
N THR A 85 33.12 15.92 2.36
CA THR A 85 34.18 15.07 2.91
C THR A 85 35.33 15.83 3.58
N GLU A 86 35.62 17.08 3.19
CA GLU A 86 36.78 17.83 3.74
C GLU A 86 36.51 18.48 5.10
N GLU A 87 35.28 18.93 5.36
CA GLU A 87 34.91 19.47 6.69
C GLU A 87 34.77 18.35 7.73
N GLU A 88 34.37 17.16 7.29
CA GLU A 88 34.24 15.98 8.13
C GLU A 88 35.62 15.38 8.48
N GLU A 89 36.60 15.40 7.57
CA GLU A 89 37.99 15.02 7.88
C GLU A 89 38.68 16.01 8.82
N LYS A 90 38.44 17.32 8.69
CA LYS A 90 38.96 18.32 9.66
C LYS A 90 38.33 18.16 11.05
N LEU A 91 37.05 17.78 11.10
CA LEU A 91 36.35 17.52 12.37
C LEU A 91 36.83 16.20 13.00
N MET A 92 37.06 15.16 12.19
CA MET A 92 37.62 13.87 12.61
C MET A 92 39.09 13.99 13.06
N GLN A 93 39.88 14.85 12.43
CA GLN A 93 41.26 15.14 12.84
C GLN A 93 41.31 15.96 14.15
N TYR A 94 40.32 16.83 14.40
CA TYR A 94 40.17 17.52 15.69
C TYR A 94 39.73 16.58 16.82
N LEU A 95 38.88 15.58 16.52
CA LEU A 95 38.39 14.60 17.50
C LEU A 95 39.39 13.49 17.80
N ASN A 96 40.25 13.11 16.85
CA ASN A 96 41.26 12.06 17.05
C ASN A 96 42.54 12.58 17.75
N ASN A 97 42.68 13.90 17.94
CA ASN A 97 43.80 14.52 18.66
C ASN A 97 43.48 14.87 20.13
N SER A 98 42.36 14.41 20.71
CA SER A 98 42.13 14.61 22.16
C SER A 98 42.83 13.54 23.01
N SER A 99 44.15 13.41 22.86
CA SER A 99 44.99 12.84 23.91
C SER A 99 45.24 13.96 24.91
N TYR A 100 44.46 13.99 25.98
CA TYR A 100 44.74 14.89 27.10
C TYR A 100 46.03 14.43 27.79
N ASP A 101 47.04 15.29 27.65
CA ASP A 101 48.39 15.16 28.16
C ASP A 101 48.41 15.29 29.69
N ILE A 102 48.56 14.16 30.40
CA ILE A 102 48.63 14.10 31.88
C ILE A 102 49.98 14.64 32.39
N GLU A 103 50.93 14.98 31.53
CA GLU A 103 52.25 15.52 31.92
C GLU A 103 52.27 17.06 32.05
N SER A 104 51.19 17.76 31.66
CA SER A 104 51.11 19.24 31.71
C SER A 104 50.57 19.81 33.03
N LEU A 105 50.12 18.97 33.97
CA LEU A 105 49.60 19.43 35.27
C LEU A 105 50.59 19.31 36.43
N GLU A 106 51.73 18.64 36.24
CA GLU A 106 52.74 18.48 37.29
C GLU A 106 53.77 19.63 37.34
N ASN A 107 53.91 20.39 36.25
CA ASN A 107 54.81 21.56 36.17
C ASN A 107 54.14 22.91 36.47
N ARG A 108 52.91 22.92 37.00
CA ARG A 108 52.20 24.17 37.35
C ARG A 108 52.10 24.45 38.85
N ILE A 109 52.69 23.60 39.69
CA ILE A 109 52.82 23.79 41.15
C ILE A 109 54.20 24.32 41.55
N ASN A 110 55.20 24.22 40.68
CA ASN A 110 56.55 24.70 40.96
C ASN A 110 56.89 25.91 40.09
N ASN A 111 57.01 27.07 40.73
CA ASN A 111 57.53 28.36 40.25
C ASN A 111 56.56 29.30 39.51
N GLY A 112 55.92 30.16 40.30
CA GLY A 112 55.40 31.46 39.89
C GLY A 112 55.67 32.50 40.98
N ASN A 113 56.89 33.03 41.04
CA ASN A 113 57.22 34.25 41.76
C ASN A 113 56.72 35.44 40.93
N LEU A 114 55.92 36.33 41.51
CA LEU A 114 55.88 37.72 41.08
C LEU A 114 55.64 38.67 42.26
N ALA A 115 56.47 39.69 42.30
CA ALA A 115 56.59 40.73 43.29
C ALA A 115 55.40 41.69 43.35
N GLN A 116 55.33 42.38 44.49
CA GLN A 116 54.94 43.79 44.68
C GLN A 116 53.62 44.28 44.05
N GLN A 117 52.64 44.58 44.91
CA GLN A 117 52.23 45.95 45.23
C GLN A 117 50.95 45.95 46.08
N GLN A 118 50.96 46.68 47.19
CA GLN A 118 49.73 47.21 47.78
C GLN A 118 50.00 48.67 48.23
N TYR A 119 49.34 49.59 47.54
CA TYR A 119 49.13 51.01 47.86
C TYR A 119 47.91 51.16 48.82
N PRO A 120 47.52 52.37 49.30
CA PRO A 120 48.29 53.50 49.85
C PRO A 120 47.74 54.08 51.19
N SER A 121 48.64 54.72 51.94
CA SER A 121 48.62 56.09 52.52
C SER A 121 47.34 56.80 53.03
N ASN A 122 47.45 57.27 54.29
CA ASN A 122 47.30 58.65 54.79
C ASN A 122 45.93 59.35 54.95
N ASN A 123 45.58 59.75 56.19
CA ASN A 123 45.83 61.09 56.80
C ASN A 123 44.79 61.46 57.89
N GLY A 124 45.26 62.06 59.00
CA GLY A 124 44.57 63.22 59.60
C GLY A 124 43.98 63.11 61.01
N THR A 125 44.67 63.78 61.96
CA THR A 125 44.11 64.79 62.90
C THR A 125 43.67 64.37 64.32
N THR A 126 44.60 64.62 65.26
CA THR A 126 44.53 65.51 66.46
C THR A 126 43.27 65.54 67.35
N VAL A 127 43.49 65.45 68.69
CA VAL A 127 43.00 66.31 69.81
C VAL A 127 43.45 65.63 71.13
N ILE A 128 44.52 66.08 71.81
CA ILE A 128 44.58 67.02 72.97
C ILE A 128 43.64 66.66 74.13
N CYS A 129 44.20 66.35 75.31
CA CYS A 129 43.89 66.96 76.62
C CYS A 129 44.80 66.38 77.73
N LEU A 130 45.77 67.19 78.20
CA LEU A 130 46.04 67.43 79.63
C LEU A 130 44.91 68.37 80.14
N PRO A 131 44.68 68.66 81.45
CA PRO A 131 45.69 68.77 82.51
C PRO A 131 45.19 68.46 83.95
N ASP A 132 45.99 68.95 84.90
CA ASP A 132 45.68 69.39 86.27
C ASP A 132 45.85 68.41 87.43
N GLU A 133 46.32 68.83 88.59
CA GLU A 133 47.24 69.89 89.07
C GLU A 133 47.08 69.88 90.60
N THR A 134 48.08 70.41 91.30
CA THR A 134 48.03 70.91 92.70
C THR A 134 47.91 69.87 93.83
N GLY A 135 48.65 69.96 94.93
CA GLY A 135 49.60 70.98 95.36
C GLY A 135 50.25 70.58 96.71
N ASN A 136 51.24 71.39 97.12
CA ASN A 136 51.56 71.82 98.49
C ASN A 136 51.54 70.79 99.64
N ASP A 137 52.57 70.64 100.49
CA ASP A 137 53.24 71.71 101.22
C ASP A 137 54.57 71.26 101.87
N THR A 138 55.54 72.18 101.84
CA THR A 138 56.49 72.58 102.90
C THR A 138 57.18 71.55 103.82
N ALA A 139 58.50 71.50 103.70
CA ALA A 139 59.50 71.74 104.76
C ALA A 139 59.41 70.95 106.10
N ARG A 140 60.53 70.31 106.47
CA ARG A 140 61.53 70.87 107.41
C ARG A 140 62.29 69.77 108.17
N LEU A 141 63.60 69.69 107.88
CA LEU A 141 64.72 69.36 108.77
C LEU A 141 64.80 67.99 109.49
N ARG A 142 65.95 67.35 109.21
CA ARG A 142 66.89 66.69 110.16
C ARG A 142 66.74 65.18 110.44
N PRO A 143 67.85 64.50 110.80
CA PRO A 143 68.41 63.44 109.96
C PRO A 143 68.62 62.11 110.69
N GLN A 144 69.17 61.14 109.95
CA GLN A 144 69.82 59.89 110.41
C GLN A 144 68.95 58.67 110.71
N SER A 145 68.93 57.74 109.75
CA SER A 145 69.27 56.32 109.96
C SER A 145 69.46 55.67 108.58
N THR A 146 70.70 55.58 108.10
CA THR A 146 71.07 55.08 106.75
C THR A 146 71.02 53.55 106.63
N LYS A 147 70.04 52.89 107.27
CA LYS A 147 69.82 51.43 107.15
C LYS A 147 68.37 51.06 106.84
N ASP A 148 67.40 51.80 107.38
CA ASP A 148 65.97 51.54 107.12
C ASP A 148 65.53 52.03 105.73
N SER A 149 66.06 53.16 105.25
CA SER A 149 65.74 53.70 103.92
C SER A 149 66.17 52.79 102.78
N THR A 150 67.31 52.11 102.91
CA THR A 150 67.81 51.15 101.92
C THR A 150 66.91 49.90 101.83
N LEU A 151 66.47 49.38 102.98
CA LEU A 151 65.59 48.21 103.05
C LEU A 151 64.14 48.54 102.64
N GLU A 152 63.66 49.77 102.87
CA GLU A 152 62.38 50.24 102.35
C GLU A 152 62.41 50.47 100.84
N THR A 153 63.48 51.04 100.29
CA THR A 153 63.63 51.18 98.83
C THR A 153 63.78 49.83 98.13
N GLU A 154 64.46 48.88 98.76
CA GLU A 154 64.60 47.51 98.24
C GLU A 154 63.27 46.76 98.33
N ASN A 155 62.51 46.88 99.42
CA ASN A 155 61.17 46.31 99.52
C ASN A 155 60.21 46.92 98.49
N GLU A 156 60.25 48.22 98.24
CA GLU A 156 59.43 48.84 97.20
C GLU A 156 59.88 48.43 95.78
N MET A 157 61.18 48.23 95.56
CA MET A 157 61.70 47.69 94.30
C MET A 157 61.24 46.25 94.07
N LEU A 158 61.34 45.39 95.09
CA LEU A 158 60.86 44.00 95.03
C LEU A 158 59.35 43.93 94.85
N LYS A 159 58.56 44.80 95.51
CA LYS A 159 57.11 44.88 95.26
C LYS A 159 56.82 45.32 93.82
N ASN A 160 57.58 46.25 93.26
CA ASN A 160 57.43 46.67 91.88
C ASN A 160 57.83 45.57 90.89
N GLU A 161 58.88 44.81 91.18
CA GLU A 161 59.29 43.64 90.40
C GLU A 161 58.24 42.52 90.46
N VAL A 162 57.70 42.22 91.65
CA VAL A 162 56.59 41.27 91.81
C VAL A 162 55.34 41.76 91.08
N ARG A 163 55.00 43.05 91.12
CA ARG A 163 53.89 43.61 90.35
C ARG A 163 54.14 43.48 88.84
N SER A 164 55.34 43.82 88.37
CA SER A 164 55.74 43.72 86.97
C SER A 164 55.68 42.26 86.48
N LEU A 165 56.28 41.34 87.23
CA LEU A 165 56.21 39.90 86.97
C LEU A 165 54.77 39.40 86.97
N ASN A 166 53.93 39.84 87.90
CA ASN A 166 52.52 39.43 87.93
C ASN A 166 51.74 39.97 86.72
N THR A 167 52.04 41.19 86.26
CA THR A 167 51.46 41.72 85.01
C THR A 167 51.96 40.95 83.78
N GLU A 168 53.23 40.58 83.75
CA GLU A 168 53.83 39.80 82.66
C GLU A 168 53.26 38.37 82.63
N VAL A 169 53.15 37.71 83.78
CA VAL A 169 52.50 36.40 83.91
C VAL A 169 51.03 36.46 83.50
N SER A 170 50.31 37.52 83.88
CA SER A 170 48.91 37.72 83.46
C SER A 170 48.78 37.92 81.95
N LEU A 171 49.69 38.69 81.35
CA LEU A 171 49.73 38.91 79.91
C LEU A 171 50.10 37.62 79.15
N LEU A 172 51.07 36.85 79.67
CA LEU A 172 51.44 35.54 79.12
C LEU A 172 50.30 34.53 79.23
N LEU A 173 49.57 34.51 80.35
CA LEU A 173 48.41 33.64 80.53
C LEU A 173 47.26 34.04 79.59
N ALA A 174 47.03 35.34 79.40
CA ALA A 174 46.05 35.82 78.43
C ALA A 174 46.45 35.43 77.00
N ARG A 175 47.72 35.58 76.63
CA ARG A 175 48.26 35.18 75.32
C ARG A 175 48.20 33.66 75.11
N ALA A 176 48.48 32.87 76.14
CA ALA A 176 48.35 31.42 76.12
C ALA A 176 46.89 31.00 75.90
N LYS A 177 45.94 31.63 76.63
CA LYS A 177 44.50 31.37 76.45
C LYS A 177 44.00 31.78 75.06
N THR A 178 44.47 32.89 74.50
CA THR A 178 44.12 33.27 73.12
C THR A 178 44.69 32.28 72.12
N ALA A 179 45.94 31.84 72.30
CA ALA A 179 46.56 30.83 71.44
C ALA A 179 45.85 29.46 71.54
N GLU A 180 45.42 29.04 72.74
CA GLU A 180 44.60 27.83 72.94
C GLU A 180 43.25 27.94 72.22
N LYS A 181 42.59 29.10 72.33
CA LYS A 181 41.33 29.36 71.61
C LYS A 181 41.54 29.29 70.10
N GLU A 182 42.58 29.92 69.57
CA GLU A 182 42.92 29.85 68.15
C GLU A 182 43.25 28.42 67.72
N MET A 183 44.02 27.67 68.51
CA MET A 183 44.33 26.26 68.25
C MET A 183 43.08 25.39 68.24
N SER A 184 42.12 25.62 69.14
CA SER A 184 40.82 24.93 69.12
C SER A 184 40.01 25.27 67.85
N GLN A 185 40.05 26.53 67.40
CA GLN A 185 39.40 26.95 66.16
C GLN A 185 40.07 26.33 64.92
N PHE A 186 41.40 26.27 64.87
CA PHE A 186 42.12 25.60 63.79
C PHE A 186 41.82 24.11 63.76
N LYS A 187 41.74 23.44 64.93
CA LYS A 187 41.39 22.02 65.01
C LYS A 187 40.00 21.72 64.47
N THR A 188 39.00 22.54 64.81
CA THR A 188 37.62 22.37 64.28
C THR A 188 37.56 22.64 62.77
N ARG A 189 38.27 23.66 62.28
CA ARG A 189 38.38 23.93 60.84
C ARG A 189 39.07 22.81 60.08
N LEU A 190 40.15 22.25 60.65
CA LEU A 190 40.87 21.12 60.07
C LEU A 190 39.96 19.88 60.00
N SER A 191 39.28 19.52 61.08
CA SER A 191 38.34 18.39 61.10
C SER A 191 37.21 18.56 60.08
N LYS A 192 36.69 19.78 59.90
CA LYS A 192 35.69 20.06 58.85
C LYS A 192 36.30 19.90 57.45
N LYS A 193 37.52 20.38 57.23
CA LYS A 193 38.21 20.22 55.94
C LYS A 193 38.54 18.76 55.64
N GLU A 194 38.89 17.97 56.65
CA GLU A 194 39.07 16.52 56.53
C GLU A 194 37.74 15.84 56.16
N SER A 195 36.62 16.19 56.81
CA SER A 195 35.31 15.63 56.44
C SER A 195 34.89 16.02 55.02
N ASP A 196 35.10 17.29 54.62
CA ASP A 196 34.80 17.76 53.27
C ASP A 196 35.65 17.02 52.23
N ALA A 197 36.95 16.81 52.50
CA ALA A 197 37.85 16.06 51.63
C ALA A 197 37.39 14.60 51.44
N THR A 198 37.00 13.92 52.53
CA THR A 198 36.48 12.54 52.43
C THR A 198 35.15 12.48 51.65
N ASN A 199 34.32 13.52 51.72
CA ASN A 199 33.07 13.56 50.97
C ASN A 199 33.33 13.80 49.47
N ILE A 200 34.23 14.72 49.13
CA ILE A 200 34.66 14.97 47.75
C ILE A 200 35.29 13.70 47.15
N GLU A 201 36.08 12.95 47.92
CA GLU A 201 36.68 11.70 47.46
C GLU A 201 35.61 10.63 47.15
N LYS A 202 34.56 10.53 47.97
CA LYS A 202 33.42 9.64 47.70
C LYS A 202 32.66 10.05 46.44
N GLU A 203 32.39 11.35 46.28
CA GLU A 203 31.71 11.88 45.09
C GLU A 203 32.55 11.66 43.83
N LEU A 204 33.87 11.88 43.91
CA LEU A 204 34.81 11.63 42.81
C LEU A 204 34.80 10.15 42.40
N ASN A 205 34.82 9.23 43.37
CA ASN A 205 34.77 7.80 43.09
C ASN A 205 33.41 7.38 42.50
N ALA A 206 32.30 7.96 42.96
CA ALA A 206 30.98 7.71 42.37
C ALA A 206 30.90 8.21 40.92
N VAL A 207 31.44 9.39 40.62
CA VAL A 207 31.51 9.92 39.25
C VAL A 207 32.41 9.05 38.36
N LYS A 208 33.58 8.62 38.84
CA LYS A 208 34.46 7.70 38.10
C LYS A 208 33.77 6.38 37.75
N HIS A 209 33.04 5.80 38.69
CA HIS A 209 32.29 4.56 38.43
C HIS A 209 31.18 4.77 37.38
N ARG A 210 30.47 5.91 37.43
CA ARG A 210 29.48 6.27 36.40
C ARG A 210 30.12 6.48 35.03
N LEU A 211 31.29 7.10 34.97
CA LEU A 211 32.02 7.31 33.71
C LEU A 211 32.42 5.96 33.09
N LEU A 212 33.03 5.07 33.87
CA LEU A 212 33.41 3.72 33.42
C LEU A 212 32.20 2.95 32.89
N LYS A 213 31.07 3.00 33.61
CA LYS A 213 29.84 2.34 33.17
C LYS A 213 29.33 2.91 31.83
N CYS A 214 29.37 4.23 31.66
CA CYS A 214 29.00 4.86 30.39
C CYS A 214 29.98 4.52 29.26
N GLU A 215 31.28 4.37 29.55
CA GLU A 215 32.28 3.92 28.57
C GLU A 215 32.03 2.47 28.12
N GLU A 216 31.70 1.57 29.06
CA GLU A 216 31.30 0.19 28.78
C GLU A 216 30.03 0.16 27.90
N GLU A 217 28.96 0.86 28.31
CA GLU A 217 27.71 0.96 27.54
C GLU A 217 27.96 1.53 26.13
N ASN A 218 28.85 2.52 25.97
CA ASN A 218 29.20 3.08 24.67
C ASN A 218 29.98 2.08 23.80
N SER A 219 30.90 1.31 24.40
CA SER A 219 31.64 0.25 23.69
C SER A 219 30.71 -0.85 23.16
N GLU A 220 29.71 -1.25 23.96
CA GLU A 220 28.68 -2.20 23.57
C GLU A 220 27.84 -1.65 22.41
N LEU A 221 27.39 -0.40 22.50
CA LEU A 221 26.61 0.26 21.44
C LEU A 221 27.40 0.38 20.12
N ILE A 222 28.71 0.61 20.17
CA ILE A 222 29.57 0.63 18.99
C ILE A 222 29.63 -0.76 18.35
N SER A 223 29.84 -1.81 19.15
CA SER A 223 29.91 -3.19 18.65
C SER A 223 28.57 -3.63 18.02
N GLU A 224 27.45 -3.27 18.65
CA GLU A 224 26.11 -3.58 18.16
C GLU A 224 25.80 -2.82 16.87
N ASN A 225 26.19 -1.55 16.77
CA ASN A 225 26.07 -0.78 15.52
C ASN A 225 26.86 -1.42 14.37
N GLN A 226 28.08 -1.90 14.64
CA GLN A 226 28.87 -2.60 13.62
C GLN A 226 28.19 -3.90 13.18
N ARG A 227 27.64 -4.67 14.13
CA ARG A 227 26.89 -5.90 13.84
C ARG A 227 25.63 -5.62 13.00
N LEU A 228 24.86 -4.60 13.38
CA LEU A 228 23.67 -4.18 12.63
C LEU A 228 24.02 -3.71 11.21
N LYS A 229 25.13 -2.97 11.05
CA LYS A 229 25.63 -2.53 9.74
C LYS A 229 25.99 -3.71 8.84
N MET A 230 26.66 -4.73 9.38
CA MET A 230 26.98 -5.96 8.65
C MET A 230 25.71 -6.73 8.26
N MET A 231 24.76 -6.89 9.20
CA MET A 231 23.50 -7.56 8.92
C MET A 231 22.67 -6.83 7.86
N ASN A 232 22.64 -5.49 7.87
CA ASN A 232 21.92 -4.71 6.87
C ASN A 232 22.56 -4.87 5.48
N LYS A 233 23.89 -4.85 5.40
CA LYS A 233 24.62 -5.10 4.16
C LYS A 233 24.35 -6.49 3.59
N THR A 234 24.28 -7.52 4.43
CA THR A 234 23.92 -8.88 4.00
C THR A 234 22.49 -8.94 3.47
N LYS A 235 21.53 -8.34 4.19
CA LYS A 235 20.14 -8.26 3.73
C LYS A 235 20.00 -7.54 2.40
N GLU A 236 20.73 -6.44 2.19
CA GLU A 236 20.74 -5.72 0.90
C GLU A 236 21.29 -6.58 -0.25
N ILE A 237 22.27 -7.44 0.02
CA ILE A 237 22.83 -8.38 -0.97
C ILE A 237 21.80 -9.48 -1.30
N ASP A 238 21.15 -10.04 -0.28
CA ASP A 238 20.13 -11.08 -0.44
C ASP A 238 18.88 -10.55 -1.16
N GLU A 239 18.43 -9.33 -0.85
CA GLU A 239 17.34 -8.68 -1.57
C GLU A 239 17.70 -8.43 -3.03
N ARG A 240 18.94 -7.99 -3.32
CA ARG A 240 19.41 -7.81 -4.70
C ARG A 240 19.53 -9.12 -5.47
N SER A 241 19.92 -10.22 -4.82
CA SER A 241 20.02 -11.52 -5.48
C SER A 241 18.62 -12.08 -5.80
N LEU A 242 17.67 -11.96 -4.86
CA LEU A 242 16.27 -12.34 -5.07
C LEU A 242 15.60 -11.51 -6.17
N LEU A 243 15.86 -10.20 -6.23
CA LEU A 243 15.36 -9.35 -7.30
C LEU A 243 15.90 -9.77 -8.68
N LYS A 244 17.21 -10.06 -8.79
CA LYS A 244 17.79 -10.55 -10.04
C LYS A 244 17.22 -11.90 -10.47
N GLU A 245 16.97 -12.80 -9.53
CA GLU A 245 16.35 -14.09 -9.83
C GLU A 245 14.89 -13.93 -10.28
N ALA A 246 14.14 -13.03 -9.64
CA ALA A 246 12.77 -12.71 -10.05
C ALA A 246 12.71 -12.08 -11.46
N GLU A 247 13.63 -11.17 -11.78
CA GLU A 247 13.78 -10.58 -13.11
C GLU A 247 14.11 -11.64 -14.17
N ALA A 248 15.02 -12.56 -13.87
CA ALA A 248 15.36 -13.67 -14.78
C ALA A 248 14.17 -14.60 -15.03
N ARG A 249 13.42 -14.95 -13.98
CA ARG A 249 12.19 -15.77 -14.10
C ARG A 249 11.10 -15.06 -14.90
N LEU A 250 10.94 -13.76 -14.72
CA LEU A 250 9.99 -12.95 -15.49
C LEU A 250 10.38 -12.95 -16.97
N SER A 251 11.66 -12.73 -17.28
CA SER A 251 12.17 -12.76 -18.65
C SER A 251 11.98 -14.14 -19.31
N GLN A 252 12.23 -15.22 -18.57
CA GLN A 252 11.97 -16.59 -19.05
C GLN A 252 10.48 -16.81 -19.35
N CYS A 253 9.59 -16.43 -18.43
CA CYS A 253 8.14 -16.58 -18.64
C CYS A 253 7.65 -15.77 -19.85
N GLN A 254 8.24 -14.60 -20.11
CA GLN A 254 7.93 -13.78 -21.28
C GLN A 254 8.35 -14.48 -22.58
N LEU A 255 9.54 -15.08 -22.63
CA LEU A 255 10.00 -15.84 -23.79
C LEU A 255 9.12 -17.08 -24.05
N ASP A 256 8.78 -17.82 -23.01
CA ASP A 256 7.90 -18.99 -23.12
C ASP A 256 6.50 -18.60 -23.62
N ALA A 257 5.98 -17.46 -23.16
CA ALA A 257 4.71 -16.90 -23.65
C ALA A 257 4.80 -16.49 -25.12
N GLN A 258 5.90 -15.88 -25.56
CA GLN A 258 6.13 -15.52 -26.97
C GLN A 258 6.19 -16.76 -27.87
N HIS A 259 6.95 -17.78 -27.47
CA HIS A 259 7.00 -19.05 -28.21
C HIS A 259 5.63 -19.73 -28.30
N ARG A 260 4.84 -19.68 -27.22
CA ARG A 260 3.47 -20.22 -27.22
C ARG A 260 2.55 -19.44 -28.16
N GLU A 261 2.67 -18.12 -28.20
CA GLU A 261 1.92 -17.27 -29.12
C GLU A 261 2.31 -17.56 -30.59
N GLU A 262 3.59 -17.73 -30.87
CA GLU A 262 4.09 -18.07 -32.20
C GLU A 262 3.59 -19.46 -32.66
N SER A 263 3.61 -20.46 -31.78
CA SER A 263 3.03 -21.77 -32.05
C SER A 263 1.54 -21.68 -32.39
N LEU A 264 0.76 -20.95 -31.58
CA LEU A 264 -0.69 -20.77 -31.82
C LEU A 264 -0.97 -20.02 -33.13
N LYS A 265 -0.13 -19.03 -33.49
CA LYS A 265 -0.23 -18.35 -34.79
C LYS A 265 0.05 -19.32 -35.94
N GLY A 266 1.02 -20.21 -35.79
CA GLY A 266 1.29 -21.30 -36.73
C GLY A 266 0.09 -22.23 -36.91
N ASP A 267 -0.49 -22.69 -35.80
CA ASP A 267 -1.67 -23.58 -35.83
C ASP A 267 -2.88 -22.90 -36.48
N ILE A 268 -3.13 -21.62 -36.17
CA ILE A 268 -4.19 -20.83 -36.80
C ILE A 268 -3.95 -20.71 -38.32
N ALA A 269 -2.72 -20.49 -38.76
CA ALA A 269 -2.38 -20.42 -40.18
C ALA A 269 -2.62 -21.77 -40.88
N ALA A 270 -2.20 -22.87 -40.28
CA ALA A 270 -2.43 -24.22 -40.81
C ALA A 270 -3.93 -24.55 -40.90
N LEU A 271 -4.72 -24.21 -39.87
CA LEU A 271 -6.17 -24.39 -39.89
C LEU A 271 -6.84 -23.54 -40.97
N ARG A 272 -6.37 -22.31 -41.21
CA ARG A 272 -6.89 -21.47 -42.31
C ARG A 272 -6.64 -22.11 -43.67
N VAL A 273 -5.44 -22.65 -43.90
CA VAL A 273 -5.13 -23.39 -45.15
C VAL A 273 -6.06 -24.59 -45.30
N ARG A 274 -6.23 -25.38 -44.24
CA ARG A 274 -7.08 -26.57 -44.25
C ARG A 274 -8.55 -26.25 -44.54
N VAL A 275 -9.06 -25.15 -43.98
CA VAL A 275 -10.42 -24.67 -44.27
C VAL A 275 -10.55 -24.28 -45.74
N SER A 276 -9.59 -23.54 -46.30
CA SER A 276 -9.61 -23.19 -47.73
C SER A 276 -9.58 -24.42 -48.64
N GLU A 277 -8.76 -25.43 -48.32
CA GLU A 277 -8.72 -26.70 -49.07
C GLU A 277 -10.06 -27.44 -49.04
N LEU A 278 -10.72 -27.48 -47.87
CA LEU A 278 -12.04 -28.11 -47.71
C LEU A 278 -13.13 -27.33 -48.46
N GLU A 279 -13.08 -26.00 -48.44
CA GLU A 279 -14.00 -25.15 -49.21
C GLU A 279 -13.85 -25.36 -50.71
N GLU A 280 -12.61 -25.48 -51.21
CA GLU A 280 -12.32 -25.77 -52.61
C GLU A 280 -12.84 -27.16 -53.02
N SER A 281 -12.54 -28.19 -52.24
CA SER A 281 -13.04 -29.55 -52.47
C SER A 281 -14.57 -29.62 -52.46
N LEU A 282 -15.23 -28.89 -51.56
CA LEU A 282 -16.69 -28.83 -51.49
C LEU A 282 -17.29 -28.08 -52.70
N CYS A 283 -16.62 -27.02 -53.18
CA CYS A 283 -16.99 -26.33 -54.40
C CYS A 283 -16.87 -27.24 -55.63
N GLU A 284 -15.80 -28.03 -55.70
CA GLU A 284 -15.56 -28.97 -56.79
C GLU A 284 -16.57 -30.12 -56.80
N SER A 285 -16.86 -30.74 -55.64
CA SER A 285 -17.94 -31.72 -55.49
C SER A 285 -19.30 -31.15 -55.87
N ARG A 286 -19.59 -29.90 -55.47
CA ARG A 286 -20.85 -29.23 -55.85
C ARG A 286 -20.95 -28.99 -57.36
N LYS A 287 -19.84 -28.65 -58.03
CA LYS A 287 -19.79 -28.54 -59.50
C LYS A 287 -20.00 -29.88 -60.18
N GLN A 288 -19.38 -30.95 -59.68
CA GLN A 288 -19.56 -32.31 -60.20
C GLN A 288 -21.03 -32.74 -60.10
N HIS A 289 -21.65 -32.59 -58.93
CA HIS A 289 -23.08 -32.92 -58.76
C HIS A 289 -24.00 -32.07 -59.64
N ALA A 290 -23.67 -30.79 -59.87
CA ALA A 290 -24.42 -29.95 -60.80
C ALA A 290 -24.31 -30.45 -62.25
N ALA A 291 -23.12 -30.90 -62.67
CA ALA A 291 -22.89 -31.49 -63.99
C ALA A 291 -23.65 -32.82 -64.15
N GLU A 292 -23.59 -33.71 -63.14
CA GLU A 292 -24.33 -34.98 -63.12
C GLU A 292 -25.85 -34.77 -63.24
N LEU A 293 -26.41 -33.79 -62.51
CA LEU A 293 -27.83 -33.45 -62.60
C LEU A 293 -28.20 -32.92 -64.00
N SER A 294 -27.33 -32.13 -64.62
CA SER A 294 -27.53 -31.65 -65.98
C SER A 294 -27.50 -32.79 -67.00
N GLU A 295 -26.57 -33.73 -66.87
CA GLU A 295 -26.47 -34.91 -67.73
C GLU A 295 -27.69 -35.84 -67.57
N LEU A 296 -28.11 -36.13 -66.33
CA LEU A 296 -29.32 -36.89 -66.06
C LEU A 296 -30.56 -36.21 -66.64
N GLY A 297 -30.63 -34.88 -66.56
CA GLY A 297 -31.69 -34.09 -67.17
C GLY A 297 -31.71 -34.23 -68.70
N GLY A 298 -30.54 -34.20 -69.35
CA GLY A 298 -30.39 -34.47 -70.78
C GLY A 298 -30.84 -35.88 -71.17
N ARG A 299 -30.36 -36.91 -70.46
CA ARG A 299 -30.73 -38.30 -70.71
C ARG A 299 -32.22 -38.58 -70.49
N LEU A 300 -32.84 -37.94 -69.49
CA LEU A 300 -34.29 -38.00 -69.28
C LEU A 300 -35.05 -37.38 -70.46
N SER A 301 -34.56 -36.26 -70.98
CA SER A 301 -35.13 -35.61 -72.17
C SER A 301 -35.01 -36.52 -73.40
N GLU A 302 -33.85 -37.11 -73.63
CA GLU A 302 -33.61 -38.06 -74.73
C GLU A 302 -34.53 -39.29 -74.62
N ALA A 303 -34.60 -39.92 -73.45
CA ALA A 303 -35.50 -41.05 -73.22
C ALA A 303 -36.98 -40.68 -73.44
N ARG A 304 -37.39 -39.45 -73.10
CA ARG A 304 -38.74 -38.94 -73.40
C ARG A 304 -38.96 -38.77 -74.90
N THR A 305 -37.98 -38.24 -75.64
CA THR A 305 -38.09 -38.10 -77.10
C THR A 305 -38.11 -39.46 -77.79
N GLU A 306 -37.25 -40.39 -77.38
CA GLU A 306 -37.22 -41.76 -77.89
C GLU A 306 -38.54 -42.47 -77.62
N LEU A 307 -39.09 -42.38 -76.41
CA LEU A 307 -40.40 -42.96 -76.08
C LEU A 307 -41.49 -42.39 -77.01
N SER A 308 -41.51 -41.08 -77.23
CA SER A 308 -42.43 -40.43 -78.17
C SER A 308 -42.26 -40.97 -79.58
N GLU A 309 -41.03 -41.14 -80.05
CA GLU A 309 -40.75 -41.74 -81.36
C GLU A 309 -41.18 -43.21 -81.43
N TYR A 310 -40.93 -44.00 -80.38
CA TYR A 310 -41.37 -45.38 -80.29
C TYR A 310 -42.89 -45.49 -80.33
N MET A 311 -43.61 -44.58 -79.66
CA MET A 311 -45.08 -44.50 -79.76
C MET A 311 -45.52 -44.17 -81.20
N ALA A 312 -44.85 -43.23 -81.87
CA ALA A 312 -45.14 -42.90 -83.28
C ALA A 312 -44.83 -44.06 -84.24
N LYS A 313 -43.70 -44.76 -84.02
CA LYS A 313 -43.31 -45.95 -84.80
C LYS A 313 -44.26 -47.11 -84.54
N ALA A 314 -44.65 -47.35 -83.30
CA ALA A 314 -45.58 -48.42 -82.94
C ALA A 314 -46.97 -48.19 -83.57
N THR A 315 -47.49 -46.96 -83.50
CA THR A 315 -48.77 -46.61 -84.15
C THR A 315 -48.70 -46.77 -85.68
N SER A 316 -47.62 -46.30 -86.32
CA SER A 316 -47.39 -46.50 -87.76
C SER A 316 -47.25 -47.98 -88.16
N ARG A 317 -46.47 -48.74 -87.38
CA ARG A 317 -46.24 -50.17 -87.63
C ARG A 317 -47.50 -51.00 -87.39
N LEU A 318 -48.36 -50.58 -86.46
CA LEU A 318 -49.67 -51.20 -86.24
C LEU A 318 -50.58 -50.94 -87.44
N ALA A 319 -50.62 -49.72 -87.97
CA ALA A 319 -51.36 -49.40 -89.20
C ALA A 319 -50.82 -50.16 -90.44
N LEU A 320 -49.48 -50.30 -90.56
CA LEU A 320 -48.86 -51.13 -91.59
C LEU A 320 -49.16 -52.62 -91.38
N LYS A 321 -49.14 -53.13 -90.14
CA LYS A 321 -49.50 -54.51 -89.85
C LYS A 321 -50.96 -54.79 -90.09
N GLU A 322 -51.87 -53.84 -89.89
CA GLU A 322 -53.26 -53.99 -90.35
C GLU A 322 -53.31 -54.12 -91.88
N LYS A 323 -52.51 -53.34 -92.61
CA LYS A 323 -52.32 -53.46 -94.06
C LYS A 323 -51.68 -54.78 -94.50
N VAL A 324 -50.70 -55.25 -93.75
CA VAL A 324 -49.94 -56.47 -94.06
C VAL A 324 -50.67 -57.72 -93.56
N VAL A 325 -51.55 -57.65 -92.56
CA VAL A 325 -52.52 -58.72 -92.28
C VAL A 325 -53.44 -58.92 -93.50
N GLU A 326 -53.73 -57.85 -94.25
CA GLU A 326 -54.39 -57.93 -95.55
C GLU A 326 -53.51 -58.65 -96.60
N GLU A 327 -52.19 -58.42 -96.62
CA GLU A 327 -51.26 -58.96 -97.61
C GLU A 327 -50.66 -60.35 -97.27
N LEU A 328 -50.38 -60.66 -96.00
CA LEU A 328 -49.89 -61.96 -95.49
C LEU A 328 -51.01 -63.00 -95.35
N ARG A 329 -52.24 -62.64 -95.68
CA ARG A 329 -53.20 -63.61 -96.20
C ARG A 329 -52.65 -64.35 -97.45
N VAL A 330 -51.52 -63.92 -98.05
CA VAL A 330 -51.07 -64.35 -99.38
C VAL A 330 -49.68 -65.07 -99.47
N ALA A 331 -48.66 -64.99 -98.57
CA ALA A 331 -47.37 -65.69 -98.83
C ALA A 331 -46.36 -65.94 -97.65
N SER A 332 -45.43 -66.92 -97.82
CA SER A 332 -44.45 -67.56 -96.88
C SER A 332 -43.10 -67.92 -97.58
N ASN A 333 -41.97 -68.37 -96.99
CA ASN A 333 -41.04 -67.91 -95.92
C ASN A 333 -39.80 -68.86 -95.91
N GLN A 334 -38.54 -68.40 -96.14
CA GLN A 334 -37.33 -69.28 -96.01
C GLN A 334 -35.99 -68.57 -95.62
N GLU A 335 -35.87 -67.23 -95.64
CA GLU A 335 -34.64 -66.51 -95.21
C GLU A 335 -34.53 -66.28 -93.69
N SER A 336 -35.56 -66.64 -92.91
CA SER A 336 -35.69 -66.30 -91.48
C SER A 336 -34.59 -66.91 -90.58
N LEU A 337 -34.14 -68.13 -90.87
CA LEU A 337 -33.34 -68.91 -89.91
C LEU A 337 -31.87 -68.48 -89.82
N SER A 338 -31.31 -67.91 -90.89
CA SER A 338 -29.91 -67.43 -90.90
C SER A 338 -29.75 -66.14 -90.10
N LEU A 339 -30.78 -65.29 -90.13
CA LEU A 339 -30.82 -64.03 -89.39
C LEU A 339 -30.83 -64.27 -87.88
N ASP A 340 -31.56 -65.30 -87.43
CA ASP A 340 -31.72 -65.63 -86.02
C ASP A 340 -30.40 -66.07 -85.35
N ILE A 341 -29.58 -66.84 -86.06
CA ILE A 341 -28.28 -67.30 -85.54
C ILE A 341 -27.30 -66.14 -85.34
N LEU A 342 -27.30 -65.16 -86.25
CA LEU A 342 -26.43 -63.99 -86.17
C LEU A 342 -26.86 -63.07 -85.01
N HIS A 343 -28.18 -62.94 -84.82
CA HIS A 343 -28.76 -62.21 -83.70
C HIS A 343 -28.36 -62.83 -82.35
N LEU A 344 -28.47 -64.15 -82.20
CA LEU A 344 -28.07 -64.87 -80.99
C LEU A 344 -26.60 -64.66 -80.62
N LYS A 345 -25.69 -64.60 -81.61
CA LYS A 345 -24.27 -64.31 -81.33
C LYS A 345 -24.04 -62.90 -80.80
N SER A 346 -24.66 -61.89 -81.42
CA SER A 346 -24.55 -60.51 -80.96
C SER A 346 -25.14 -60.32 -79.57
N GLU A 347 -26.18 -61.07 -79.22
CA GLU A 347 -26.81 -61.01 -77.90
C GLU A 347 -25.91 -61.63 -76.82
N VAL A 348 -25.20 -62.71 -77.12
CA VAL A 348 -24.20 -63.28 -76.20
C VAL A 348 -23.06 -62.29 -75.95
N GLU A 349 -22.51 -61.66 -77.00
CA GLU A 349 -21.45 -60.65 -76.86
C GLU A 349 -21.92 -59.47 -75.99
N TRP A 350 -23.13 -58.95 -76.27
CA TRP A 350 -23.73 -57.87 -75.49
C TRP A 350 -23.93 -58.24 -74.01
N LEU A 351 -24.46 -59.44 -73.73
CA LEU A 351 -24.65 -59.91 -72.36
C LEU A 351 -23.33 -60.07 -71.61
N THR A 352 -22.25 -60.42 -72.30
CA THR A 352 -20.92 -60.56 -71.71
C THR A 352 -20.35 -59.20 -71.31
N GLU A 353 -20.42 -58.22 -72.22
CA GLU A 353 -20.01 -56.84 -71.94
C GLU A 353 -20.84 -56.22 -70.80
N GLU A 354 -22.15 -56.49 -70.78
CA GLU A 354 -23.05 -56.03 -69.73
C GLU A 354 -22.71 -56.66 -68.37
N CYS A 355 -22.37 -57.95 -68.33
CA CYS A 355 -21.91 -58.61 -67.10
C CYS A 355 -20.60 -58.02 -66.58
N ASP A 356 -19.63 -57.74 -67.45
CA ASP A 356 -18.36 -57.12 -67.06
C ASP A 356 -18.55 -55.67 -66.59
N ARG A 357 -19.44 -54.92 -67.25
CA ARG A 357 -19.82 -53.57 -66.83
C ARG A 357 -20.49 -53.58 -65.46
N LEU A 358 -21.40 -54.51 -65.20
CA LEU A 358 -22.06 -54.66 -63.90
C LEU A 358 -21.06 -55.09 -62.81
N ARG A 359 -20.11 -55.97 -63.13
CA ARG A 359 -19.03 -56.37 -62.22
C ARG A 359 -18.17 -55.17 -61.83
N GLY A 360 -17.73 -54.37 -62.81
CA GLY A 360 -16.95 -53.16 -62.56
C GLY A 360 -17.69 -52.15 -61.69
N LYS A 361 -19.00 -51.95 -61.93
CA LYS A 361 -19.84 -51.10 -61.06
C LYS A 361 -19.97 -51.64 -59.64
N SER A 362 -20.11 -52.96 -59.49
CA SER A 362 -20.18 -53.60 -58.17
C SER A 362 -18.86 -53.44 -57.40
N GLU A 363 -17.71 -53.58 -58.07
CA GLU A 363 -16.39 -53.40 -57.46
C GLU A 363 -16.13 -51.94 -57.08
N ALA A 364 -16.49 -50.99 -57.96
CA ALA A 364 -16.41 -49.56 -57.66
C ALA A 364 -17.26 -49.18 -56.45
N GLY A 365 -18.52 -49.64 -56.41
CA GLY A 365 -19.41 -49.40 -55.26
C GLY A 365 -18.89 -50.01 -53.96
N ARG A 366 -18.23 -51.19 -54.02
CA ARG A 366 -17.58 -51.81 -52.85
C ARG A 366 -16.43 -50.95 -52.32
N LEU A 367 -15.58 -50.43 -53.20
CA LEU A 367 -14.46 -49.56 -52.81
C LEU A 367 -14.95 -48.22 -52.25
N GLU A 368 -15.99 -47.64 -52.82
CA GLU A 368 -16.63 -46.43 -52.29
C GLU A 368 -17.21 -46.65 -50.88
N ALA A 369 -17.87 -47.80 -50.65
CA ALA A 369 -18.38 -48.18 -49.34
C ALA A 369 -17.25 -48.34 -48.31
N GLU A 370 -16.18 -49.05 -48.66
CA GLU A 370 -15.00 -49.23 -47.78
C GLU A 370 -14.33 -47.89 -47.45
N ALA A 371 -14.22 -46.99 -48.43
CA ALA A 371 -13.70 -45.64 -48.21
C ALA A 371 -14.64 -44.78 -47.34
N ALA A 372 -15.96 -44.94 -47.48
CA ALA A 372 -16.93 -44.24 -46.63
C ALA A 372 -16.88 -44.75 -45.18
N GLU A 373 -16.78 -46.07 -44.97
CA GLU A 373 -16.61 -46.67 -43.64
C GLU A 373 -15.35 -46.16 -42.94
N LYS A 374 -14.22 -46.13 -43.64
CA LYS A 374 -12.98 -45.59 -43.07
C LYS A 374 -13.12 -44.13 -42.64
N ARG A 375 -13.73 -43.28 -43.48
CA ARG A 375 -13.99 -41.87 -43.13
C ARG A 375 -14.90 -41.74 -41.91
N LEU A 376 -15.90 -42.61 -41.76
CA LEU A 376 -16.78 -42.61 -40.59
C LEU A 376 -16.04 -43.02 -39.32
N GLU A 377 -15.12 -43.98 -39.41
CA GLU A 377 -14.30 -44.39 -38.25
C GLU A 377 -13.33 -43.28 -37.84
N ASP A 378 -12.66 -42.61 -38.79
CA ASP A 378 -11.78 -41.48 -38.52
C ASP A 378 -12.54 -40.34 -37.79
N ILE A 379 -13.76 -40.01 -38.25
CA ILE A 379 -14.61 -39.00 -37.60
C ILE A 379 -15.04 -39.46 -36.21
N ARG A 380 -15.33 -40.75 -36.03
CA ARG A 380 -15.73 -41.32 -34.74
C ARG A 380 -14.59 -41.24 -33.72
N GLU A 381 -13.37 -41.57 -34.13
CA GLU A 381 -12.17 -41.47 -33.29
C GLU A 381 -11.89 -40.02 -32.90
N GLU A 382 -11.99 -39.08 -33.86
CA GLU A 382 -11.83 -37.64 -33.59
C GLU A 382 -12.89 -37.13 -32.61
N CYS A 383 -14.16 -37.51 -32.80
CA CYS A 383 -15.24 -37.16 -31.89
C CYS A 383 -15.00 -37.71 -30.48
N ALA A 384 -14.53 -38.97 -30.37
CA ALA A 384 -14.22 -39.59 -29.09
C ALA A 384 -13.06 -38.89 -28.37
N ALA A 385 -11.99 -38.54 -29.09
CA ALA A 385 -10.84 -37.80 -28.55
C ALA A 385 -11.25 -36.40 -28.08
N ASN A 386 -12.06 -35.69 -28.87
CA ASN A 386 -12.60 -34.38 -28.51
C ASN A 386 -13.48 -34.44 -27.26
N LEU A 387 -14.35 -35.45 -27.17
CA LEU A 387 -15.21 -35.66 -26.02
C LEU A 387 -14.39 -35.96 -24.74
N ALA A 388 -13.36 -36.80 -24.84
CA ALA A 388 -12.45 -37.08 -23.72
C ALA A 388 -11.68 -35.82 -23.27
N SER A 389 -11.18 -35.02 -24.20
CA SER A 389 -10.50 -33.75 -23.92
C SER A 389 -11.41 -32.75 -23.22
N LEU A 390 -12.64 -32.59 -23.71
CA LEU A 390 -13.64 -31.72 -23.09
C LEU A 390 -14.04 -32.19 -21.68
N GLN A 391 -14.19 -33.50 -21.47
CA GLN A 391 -14.44 -34.07 -20.14
C GLN A 391 -13.28 -33.81 -19.18
N ALA A 392 -12.04 -33.96 -19.63
CA ALA A 392 -10.85 -33.65 -18.82
C ALA A 392 -10.79 -32.17 -18.45
N ARG A 393 -11.08 -31.27 -19.39
CA ARG A 393 -11.10 -29.82 -19.13
C ARG A 393 -12.22 -29.43 -18.15
N LEU A 394 -13.39 -30.05 -18.28
CA LEU A 394 -14.51 -29.83 -17.36
C LEU A 394 -14.18 -30.33 -15.94
N ALA A 395 -13.53 -31.49 -15.81
CA ALA A 395 -13.09 -32.00 -14.51
C ALA A 395 -12.03 -31.08 -13.88
N GLN A 396 -11.09 -30.55 -14.67
CA GLN A 396 -10.09 -29.60 -14.21
C GLN A 396 -10.72 -28.28 -13.74
N GLU A 397 -11.66 -27.73 -14.50
CA GLU A 397 -12.37 -26.51 -14.10
C GLU A 397 -13.22 -26.74 -12.85
N HIS A 398 -13.85 -27.91 -12.71
CA HIS A 398 -14.57 -28.26 -11.50
C HIS A 398 -13.64 -28.32 -10.27
N ALA A 399 -12.45 -28.91 -10.40
CA ALA A 399 -11.46 -28.95 -9.33
C ALA A 399 -10.94 -27.54 -8.98
N ARG A 400 -10.67 -26.69 -9.97
CA ARG A 400 -10.28 -25.28 -9.77
C ARG A 400 -11.36 -24.49 -9.04
N ARG A 401 -12.63 -24.67 -9.42
CA ARG A 401 -13.78 -24.03 -8.75
C ARG A 401 -13.87 -24.44 -7.29
N LEU A 402 -13.80 -25.75 -6.99
CA LEU A 402 -13.86 -26.25 -5.62
C LEU A 402 -12.71 -25.69 -4.76
N ALA A 403 -11.48 -25.67 -5.29
CA ALA A 403 -10.33 -25.11 -4.58
C ALA A 403 -10.50 -23.59 -4.33
N ALA A 404 -11.06 -22.84 -5.28
CA ALA A 404 -11.37 -21.43 -5.10
C ALA A 404 -12.47 -21.21 -4.05
N GLU A 405 -13.53 -22.03 -4.05
CA GLU A 405 -14.60 -21.99 -3.06
C GLU A 405 -14.09 -22.29 -1.64
N GLU A 406 -13.22 -23.30 -1.50
CA GLU A 406 -12.56 -23.63 -0.23
C GLU A 406 -11.70 -22.47 0.26
N ASN A 407 -10.86 -21.89 -0.61
CA ASN A 407 -10.04 -20.73 -0.25
C ASN A 407 -10.91 -19.54 0.20
N CYS A 408 -11.99 -19.23 -0.51
CA CYS A 408 -12.91 -18.17 -0.11
C CYS A 408 -13.57 -18.46 1.24
N SER A 409 -13.93 -19.71 1.52
CA SER A 409 -14.47 -20.13 2.81
C SER A 409 -13.45 -19.91 3.94
N VAL A 410 -12.19 -20.33 3.74
CA VAL A 410 -11.11 -20.14 4.70
C VAL A 410 -10.87 -18.65 4.97
N HIS A 411 -10.76 -17.81 3.93
CA HIS A 411 -10.56 -16.37 4.09
C HIS A 411 -11.75 -15.71 4.83
N THR A 412 -12.97 -16.20 4.59
CA THR A 412 -14.16 -15.70 5.31
C THR A 412 -14.08 -16.05 6.80
N GLN A 413 -13.64 -17.26 7.15
CA GLN A 413 -13.45 -17.67 8.54
C GLN A 413 -12.30 -16.89 9.21
N GLU A 414 -11.19 -16.66 8.51
CA GLU A 414 -10.08 -15.84 9.00
C GLU A 414 -10.54 -14.41 9.28
N LEU A 415 -11.27 -13.80 8.35
CA LEU A 415 -11.85 -12.46 8.53
C LEU A 415 -12.80 -12.39 9.74
N GLN A 416 -13.61 -13.43 9.96
CA GLN A 416 -14.46 -13.52 11.15
C GLN A 416 -13.62 -13.58 12.42
N SER A 417 -12.57 -14.42 12.46
CA SER A 417 -11.70 -14.55 13.63
C SER A 417 -10.96 -13.25 13.97
N VAL A 418 -10.46 -12.54 12.95
CA VAL A 418 -9.80 -11.24 13.12
C VAL A 418 -10.79 -10.18 13.59
N ARG A 419 -12.03 -10.20 13.07
CA ARG A 419 -13.09 -9.28 13.53
C ARG A 419 -13.47 -9.55 14.98
N GLU A 420 -13.59 -10.80 15.39
CA GLU A 420 -13.86 -11.19 16.77
C GLU A 420 -12.73 -10.77 17.70
N GLU A 421 -11.48 -11.00 17.31
CA GLU A 421 -10.31 -10.59 18.08
C GLU A 421 -10.21 -9.06 18.21
N LEU A 422 -10.44 -8.32 17.12
CA LEU A 422 -10.51 -6.86 17.18
C LEU A 422 -11.63 -6.39 18.10
N THR A 423 -12.80 -7.05 18.06
CA THR A 423 -13.92 -6.74 18.96
C THR A 423 -13.55 -6.98 20.41
N ARG A 424 -12.86 -8.08 20.73
CA ARG A 424 -12.33 -8.36 22.08
C ARG A 424 -11.33 -7.30 22.53
N GLN A 425 -10.42 -6.88 21.65
CA GLN A 425 -9.45 -5.83 21.95
C GLN A 425 -10.12 -4.49 22.22
N VAL A 426 -11.11 -4.11 21.40
CA VAL A 426 -11.92 -2.90 21.63
C VAL A 426 -12.66 -2.97 22.96
N MET A 427 -13.29 -4.10 23.29
CA MET A 427 -13.96 -4.29 24.58
C MET A 427 -12.99 -4.17 25.76
N SER A 428 -11.81 -4.80 25.67
CA SER A 428 -10.75 -4.73 26.69
C SER A 428 -10.24 -3.30 26.90
N MET A 429 -9.97 -2.57 25.82
CA MET A 429 -9.53 -1.18 25.90
C MET A 429 -10.62 -0.26 26.44
N THR A 430 -11.88 -0.50 26.06
CA THR A 430 -13.04 0.25 26.57
C THR A 430 -13.20 0.03 28.08
N GLU A 431 -13.04 -1.20 28.56
CA GLU A 431 -13.11 -1.51 30.00
C GLU A 431 -11.97 -0.85 30.78
N ARG A 432 -10.74 -0.88 30.25
CA ARG A 432 -9.61 -0.15 30.85
C ARG A 432 -9.86 1.35 30.91
N VAL A 433 -10.45 1.94 29.87
CA VAL A 433 -10.83 3.36 29.89
C VAL A 433 -11.89 3.62 30.96
N ARG A 434 -12.92 2.78 31.04
CA ARG A 434 -13.98 2.86 32.06
C ARG A 434 -13.42 2.78 33.48
N GLU A 435 -12.47 1.88 33.73
CA GLU A 435 -11.77 1.76 35.01
C GLU A 435 -11.04 3.07 35.35
N ARG A 436 -10.26 3.63 34.40
CA ARG A 436 -9.53 4.90 34.60
C ARG A 436 -10.47 6.09 34.80
N GLU A 437 -11.61 6.13 34.12
CA GLU A 437 -12.65 7.13 34.35
C GLU A 437 -13.25 7.01 35.75
N SER A 438 -13.48 5.78 36.24
CA SER A 438 -13.97 5.54 37.59
C SER A 438 -12.96 5.97 38.66
N GLU A 439 -11.67 5.70 38.44
CA GLU A 439 -10.57 6.15 39.30
C GLU A 439 -10.43 7.67 39.30
N LEU A 440 -10.47 8.31 38.13
CA LEU A 440 -10.49 9.77 38.00
C LEU A 440 -11.67 10.38 38.75
N THR A 441 -12.86 9.77 38.63
CA THR A 441 -14.06 10.21 39.34
C THR A 441 -13.90 10.07 40.86
N ARG A 442 -13.30 8.96 41.32
CA ARG A 442 -12.98 8.74 42.75
C ARG A 442 -11.98 9.77 43.27
N LEU A 443 -10.89 10.02 42.53
CA LEU A 443 -9.88 11.02 42.89
C LEU A 443 -10.45 12.43 42.91
N ARG A 444 -11.29 12.79 41.92
CA ARG A 444 -12.03 14.07 41.92
C ARG A 444 -12.93 14.21 43.14
N ARG A 445 -13.65 13.15 43.53
CA ARG A 445 -14.49 13.15 44.74
C ARG A 445 -13.64 13.32 46.01
N GLN A 446 -12.49 12.66 46.10
CA GLN A 446 -11.56 12.81 47.22
C GLN A 446 -10.96 14.23 47.30
N LEU A 447 -10.60 14.82 46.17
CA LEU A 447 -10.15 16.22 46.10
C LEU A 447 -11.26 17.19 46.53
N ALA A 448 -12.50 16.97 46.07
CA ALA A 448 -13.65 17.78 46.48
C ALA A 448 -13.91 17.68 47.99
N GLN A 449 -13.83 16.49 48.59
CA GLN A 449 -13.98 16.29 50.03
C GLN A 449 -12.82 16.89 50.84
N ARG A 450 -11.58 16.79 50.33
CA ARG A 450 -10.39 17.39 50.96
C ARG A 450 -10.37 18.91 50.88
N GLY A 451 -11.04 19.50 49.86
CA GLY A 451 -11.23 20.94 49.74
C GLY A 451 -12.17 21.56 50.77
N VAL A 452 -13.02 20.75 51.43
CA VAL A 452 -14.00 21.24 52.42
C VAL A 452 -13.46 21.21 53.86
N ASN A 453 -12.41 20.44 54.15
CA ASN A 453 -12.04 20.10 55.53
C ASN A 453 -10.75 20.73 56.11
N ASN A 454 -10.07 21.67 55.46
CA ASN A 454 -8.80 22.22 56.01
C ASN A 454 -8.70 23.76 56.01
N THR A 455 -8.71 24.33 57.22
CA THR A 455 -8.37 25.73 57.51
C THR A 455 -6.86 25.90 57.78
N SER A 456 -6.29 26.83 57.00
CA SER A 456 -5.16 27.76 57.22
C SER A 456 -3.82 27.30 57.84
N THR A 457 -2.75 27.72 57.15
CA THR A 457 -1.29 27.64 57.41
C THR A 457 -0.54 26.46 56.78
N ASN A 458 -1.10 25.25 56.74
CA ASN A 458 -0.49 24.12 56.01
C ASN A 458 -0.69 24.18 54.48
N ASN A 459 -1.51 25.11 54.00
CA ASN A 459 -2.00 25.14 52.62
C ASN A 459 -0.99 25.65 51.59
N GLN A 460 0.04 26.38 52.01
CA GLN A 460 1.00 26.97 51.07
C GLN A 460 2.09 25.97 50.70
N ASP A 461 2.70 25.33 51.71
CA ASP A 461 3.65 24.23 51.49
C ASP A 461 2.95 23.03 50.85
N GLN A 462 1.74 22.67 51.29
CA GLN A 462 0.98 21.61 50.62
C GLN A 462 0.55 21.99 49.20
N ARG A 463 0.30 23.27 48.88
CA ARG A 463 0.07 23.73 47.49
C ARG A 463 1.34 23.61 46.67
N VAL A 464 2.49 24.00 47.21
CA VAL A 464 3.77 23.89 46.50
C VAL A 464 4.07 22.41 46.24
N THR A 465 3.99 21.55 47.25
CA THR A 465 4.19 20.11 47.06
C THR A 465 3.16 19.48 46.13
N ALA A 466 1.89 19.92 46.19
CA ALA A 466 0.86 19.45 45.27
C ALA A 466 1.06 19.93 43.83
N LEU A 467 1.53 21.17 43.64
CA LEU A 467 1.88 21.71 42.32
C LEU A 467 3.12 21.04 41.76
N THR A 468 4.15 20.79 42.57
CA THR A 468 5.33 20.02 42.17
C THR A 468 4.93 18.59 41.79
N LYS A 469 4.09 17.94 42.59
CA LYS A 469 3.59 16.60 42.28
C LYS A 469 2.75 16.58 40.99
N ALA A 470 1.87 17.58 40.81
CA ALA A 470 1.06 17.72 39.60
C ALA A 470 1.91 18.05 38.37
N LEU A 471 3.00 18.81 38.53
CA LEU A 471 3.96 19.09 37.47
C LEU A 471 4.66 17.81 37.04
N VAL A 472 5.21 17.04 37.99
CA VAL A 472 5.85 15.75 37.71
C VAL A 472 4.87 14.77 37.08
N GLU A 473 3.62 14.71 37.54
CA GLU A 473 2.58 13.86 36.96
C GLU A 473 2.20 14.31 35.54
N LYS A 474 2.21 15.61 35.27
CA LYS A 474 2.01 16.18 33.92
C LYS A 474 3.20 15.94 33.00
N GLU A 475 4.43 16.03 33.51
CA GLU A 475 5.65 15.73 32.77
C GLU A 475 5.70 14.24 32.41
N LEU A 476 5.39 13.36 33.37
CA LEU A 476 5.28 11.92 33.13
C LEU A 476 4.15 11.58 32.14
N ALA A 477 2.99 12.25 32.23
CA ALA A 477 1.91 12.06 31.27
C ALA A 477 2.30 12.56 29.87
N LEU A 478 3.05 13.67 29.78
CA LEU A 478 3.58 14.18 28.50
C LEU A 478 4.62 13.24 27.91
N GLU A 479 5.49 12.66 28.74
CA GLU A 479 6.46 11.64 28.33
C GLU A 479 5.73 10.40 27.80
N GLN A 480 4.76 9.86 28.55
CA GLN A 480 3.92 8.74 28.08
C GLN A 480 3.17 9.04 26.79
N MET A 481 2.58 10.22 26.64
CA MET A 481 1.90 10.62 25.40
C MET A 481 2.89 10.81 24.24
N THR A 482 4.14 11.20 24.52
CA THR A 482 5.20 11.31 23.52
C THR A 482 5.70 9.94 23.10
N ASP A 483 5.84 9.00 24.04
CA ASP A 483 6.17 7.61 23.76
C ASP A 483 5.09 6.91 22.96
N GLN A 484 3.82 7.08 23.35
CA GLN A 484 2.68 6.55 22.57
C GLN A 484 2.62 7.15 21.17
N ARG A 485 2.86 8.47 21.03
CA ARG A 485 2.95 9.12 19.72
C ARG A 485 4.09 8.54 18.88
N ASN A 486 5.26 8.33 19.46
CA ASN A 486 6.41 7.74 18.78
C ASN A 486 6.14 6.28 18.40
N GLN A 487 5.51 5.51 19.27
CA GLN A 487 5.10 4.14 19.00
C GLN A 487 4.07 4.06 17.86
N LEU A 488 3.04 4.92 17.87
CA LEU A 488 2.07 5.02 16.79
C LEU A 488 2.70 5.48 15.48
N ARG A 489 3.70 6.36 15.53
CA ARG A 489 4.46 6.78 14.35
C ARG A 489 5.24 5.61 13.75
N ILE A 490 5.93 4.83 14.57
CA ILE A 490 6.63 3.62 14.13
C ILE A 490 5.65 2.60 13.55
N GLN A 491 4.48 2.41 14.18
CA GLN A 491 3.43 1.52 13.64
C GLN A 491 2.89 2.04 12.31
N LEU A 492 2.69 3.35 12.16
CA LEU A 492 2.25 3.96 10.91
C LEU A 492 3.30 3.79 9.81
N ASP A 493 4.58 4.01 10.13
CA ASP A 493 5.68 3.81 9.18
C ASP A 493 5.81 2.33 8.78
N ARG A 494 5.59 1.39 9.72
CA ARG A 494 5.54 -0.04 9.44
C ARG A 494 4.39 -0.42 8.54
N VAL A 495 3.17 0.00 8.86
CA VAL A 495 1.96 -0.25 8.03
C VAL A 495 2.10 0.40 6.66
N LYS A 496 2.71 1.60 6.58
CA LYS A 496 2.97 2.28 5.31
C LYS A 496 4.02 1.54 4.48
N SER A 497 5.06 0.99 5.12
CA SER A 497 6.05 0.14 4.48
C SER A 497 5.43 -1.18 4.00
N ASP A 498 4.60 -1.82 4.83
CA ASP A 498 3.88 -3.05 4.51
C ASP A 498 2.86 -2.83 3.38
N TYR A 499 2.16 -1.69 3.37
CA TYR A 499 1.26 -1.28 2.30
C TYR A 499 2.04 -0.95 1.02
N GLY A 500 3.19 -0.29 1.13
CA GLY A 500 4.10 -0.07 0.00
C GLY A 500 4.48 -1.42 -0.63
N ASN A 501 4.99 -2.35 0.17
CA ASN A 501 5.37 -3.69 -0.28
C ASN A 501 4.18 -4.50 -0.82
N CYS A 502 2.99 -4.40 -0.22
CA CYS A 502 1.76 -5.03 -0.75
C CYS A 502 1.29 -4.40 -2.05
N THR A 503 1.46 -3.10 -2.24
CA THR A 503 1.05 -2.40 -3.48
C THR A 503 2.00 -2.75 -4.62
N TYR A 504 3.31 -2.82 -4.36
CA TYR A 504 4.30 -3.31 -5.35
C TYR A 504 4.04 -4.77 -5.74
N THR A 505 3.60 -5.62 -4.80
CA THR A 505 3.28 -7.03 -5.09
C THR A 505 1.89 -7.24 -5.71
N MET A 506 0.89 -6.42 -5.39
CA MET A 506 -0.46 -6.44 -6.00
C MET A 506 -0.44 -6.00 -7.46
N THR A 507 0.39 -4.99 -7.80
CA THR A 507 0.56 -4.56 -9.20
C THR A 507 1.23 -5.65 -10.06
N SER A 508 1.90 -6.62 -9.44
CA SER A 508 2.54 -7.76 -10.12
C SER A 508 1.63 -8.99 -10.25
N ARG A 509 0.50 -9.07 -9.51
CA ARG A 509 -0.40 -10.24 -9.50
C ARG A 509 -1.78 -10.03 -10.14
N THR A 510 -2.12 -8.84 -10.61
CA THR A 510 -3.32 -8.62 -11.43
C THR A 510 -2.97 -8.55 -12.92
N VAL A 511 -2.40 -9.63 -13.46
CA VAL A 511 -2.43 -9.91 -14.90
C VAL A 511 -3.40 -11.07 -15.09
N SER A 512 -4.69 -10.73 -15.13
CA SER A 512 -5.73 -11.64 -15.59
C SER A 512 -6.76 -10.83 -16.38
N VAL A 513 -6.49 -10.85 -17.69
CA VAL A 513 -7.43 -10.90 -18.81
C VAL A 513 -8.55 -9.85 -18.84
N ASN A 514 -8.39 -8.95 -19.80
CA ASN A 514 -9.44 -8.19 -20.48
C ASN A 514 -9.81 -6.81 -19.92
N ASP A 515 -8.91 -5.83 -20.10
CA ASP A 515 -9.29 -4.41 -20.23
C ASP A 515 -8.28 -3.69 -21.15
N THR A 516 -8.53 -3.75 -22.46
CA THR A 516 -7.67 -3.19 -23.52
C THR A 516 -7.73 -1.66 -23.66
N ASP A 517 -8.30 -0.91 -22.71
CA ASP A 517 -8.61 0.50 -23.00
C ASP A 517 -8.62 1.43 -21.76
N ASP A 518 -7.94 1.09 -20.66
CA ASP A 518 -7.83 1.97 -19.47
C ASP A 518 -6.40 2.41 -19.09
N ALA A 519 -5.37 1.90 -19.79
CA ALA A 519 -3.98 2.28 -19.54
C ALA A 519 -3.64 3.74 -19.92
N LYS A 520 -4.53 4.45 -20.62
CA LYS A 520 -4.33 5.87 -21.03
C LYS A 520 -4.92 6.89 -20.05
N ALA A 521 -5.61 6.46 -18.99
CA ALA A 521 -6.21 7.36 -18.00
C ALA A 521 -5.32 7.61 -16.76
N GLN A 522 -4.12 7.02 -16.70
CA GLN A 522 -3.18 7.31 -15.62
C GLN A 522 -2.47 8.64 -15.88
N VAL A 523 -2.97 9.70 -15.23
CA VAL A 523 -2.31 11.00 -15.15
C VAL A 523 -0.92 10.81 -14.51
N PRO A 524 0.16 11.38 -15.09
CA PRO A 524 1.51 11.25 -14.54
C PRO A 524 1.59 11.71 -13.07
N LEU A 525 2.38 10.99 -12.27
CA LEU A 525 2.62 11.18 -10.83
C LEU A 525 3.28 12.53 -10.43
N PHE A 526 3.20 13.55 -11.28
CA PHE A 526 3.64 14.92 -11.03
C PHE A 526 2.52 15.86 -10.54
N MET A 527 1.30 15.35 -10.36
CA MET A 527 0.17 16.10 -9.77
C MET A 527 -0.31 15.57 -8.41
N SER A 528 0.39 14.64 -7.76
CA SER A 528 0.09 14.24 -6.38
C SER A 528 0.71 15.22 -5.38
N GLU A 529 -0.07 15.62 -4.38
CA GLU A 529 0.28 16.60 -3.36
C GLU A 529 1.56 16.21 -2.60
N GLY A 530 2.64 16.97 -2.79
CA GLY A 530 3.88 16.85 -2.03
C GLY A 530 3.85 17.73 -0.77
N PRO A 531 4.41 17.28 0.37
CA PRO A 531 4.40 18.04 1.63
C PRO A 531 5.25 19.32 1.63
N HIS A 532 5.91 19.65 0.51
CA HIS A 532 6.74 20.85 0.33
C HIS A 532 6.15 21.88 -0.65
N ASP A 533 4.90 21.72 -1.08
CA ASP A 533 4.30 22.58 -2.10
C ASP A 533 3.65 23.85 -1.52
N THR A 534 3.94 25.01 -2.11
CA THR A 534 3.49 26.32 -1.61
C THR A 534 1.96 26.48 -1.61
N LEU A 535 1.40 27.27 -0.69
CA LEU A 535 -0.06 27.38 -0.49
C LEU A 535 -0.86 27.80 -1.74
N VAL A 536 -0.22 28.47 -2.71
CA VAL A 536 -0.84 28.91 -3.96
C VAL A 536 -0.85 27.78 -5.00
N THR A 537 0.22 26.97 -5.10
CA THR A 537 0.24 25.77 -5.97
C THR A 537 -0.75 24.72 -5.50
N ARG A 538 -0.97 24.59 -4.18
CA ARG A 538 -2.00 23.69 -3.62
C ARG A 538 -3.43 24.09 -3.99
N ARG A 539 -3.75 25.39 -4.08
CA ARG A 539 -5.10 25.87 -4.42
C ARG A 539 -5.41 25.72 -5.90
N VAL A 540 -4.43 25.98 -6.77
CA VAL A 540 -4.59 25.78 -8.22
C VAL A 540 -4.70 24.30 -8.55
N LYS A 541 -3.86 23.45 -7.96
CA LYS A 541 -3.93 21.98 -8.14
C LYS A 541 -5.27 21.38 -7.66
N ARG A 542 -5.89 21.94 -6.61
CA ARG A 542 -7.21 21.53 -6.12
C ARG A 542 -8.36 21.93 -7.07
N ALA A 543 -8.26 23.08 -7.74
CA ALA A 543 -9.28 23.50 -8.71
C ALA A 543 -9.23 22.65 -9.99
N TYR A 544 -8.03 22.32 -10.47
CA TYR A 544 -7.86 21.45 -11.64
C TYR A 544 -8.27 19.99 -11.36
N SER A 545 -8.00 19.46 -10.15
CA SER A 545 -8.46 18.11 -9.81
C SER A 545 -9.98 18.00 -9.64
N CYS A 546 -10.67 19.07 -9.23
CA CYS A 546 -12.13 19.09 -9.21
C CYS A 546 -12.74 19.05 -10.62
N VAL A 547 -12.15 19.79 -11.58
CA VAL A 547 -12.58 19.76 -12.99
C VAL A 547 -12.33 18.38 -13.61
N ASP A 548 -11.21 17.75 -13.29
CA ASP A 548 -10.87 16.42 -13.79
C ASP A 548 -11.72 15.31 -13.15
N SER A 549 -12.09 15.44 -11.86
CA SER A 549 -13.00 14.50 -11.20
C SER A 549 -14.41 14.52 -11.79
N LEU A 550 -14.86 15.68 -12.28
CA LEU A 550 -16.14 15.81 -12.98
C LEU A 550 -16.04 15.25 -14.40
N GLY A 551 -14.96 15.54 -15.12
CA GLY A 551 -14.69 15.02 -16.47
C GLY A 551 -14.53 13.50 -16.51
N MET A 552 -13.83 12.90 -15.55
CA MET A 552 -13.70 11.45 -15.43
C MET A 552 -15.03 10.78 -15.05
N ARG A 553 -15.85 11.41 -14.21
CA ARG A 553 -17.15 10.87 -13.82
C ARG A 553 -18.14 10.90 -14.98
N THR A 554 -18.23 12.00 -15.74
CA THR A 554 -19.04 12.02 -16.98
C THR A 554 -18.48 11.09 -18.04
N GLY A 555 -17.15 10.95 -18.17
CA GLY A 555 -16.51 10.00 -19.09
C GLY A 555 -16.83 8.54 -18.78
N LEU A 556 -16.77 8.14 -17.50
CA LEU A 556 -17.16 6.80 -17.04
C LEU A 556 -18.66 6.53 -17.21
N PHE A 557 -19.52 7.53 -16.96
CA PHE A 557 -20.96 7.41 -17.19
C PHE A 557 -21.31 7.24 -18.69
N LEU A 558 -20.56 7.87 -19.60
CA LEU A 558 -20.73 7.69 -21.06
C LEU A 558 -20.16 6.36 -21.58
N ARG A 559 -19.23 5.75 -20.85
CA ARG A 559 -18.64 4.46 -21.22
C ARG A 559 -19.50 3.27 -20.79
N ARG A 560 -20.13 3.36 -19.61
CA ARG A 560 -20.90 2.26 -19.03
C ARG A 560 -22.35 2.14 -19.52
N TYR A 561 -22.88 3.18 -20.18
CA TYR A 561 -24.26 3.21 -20.68
C TYR A 561 -24.32 3.51 -22.19
N PRO A 562 -24.49 2.50 -23.06
CA PRO A 562 -24.57 2.73 -24.52
C PRO A 562 -25.76 3.62 -24.93
N LEU A 563 -26.86 3.63 -24.15
CA LEU A 563 -27.99 4.55 -24.34
C LEU A 563 -27.63 6.02 -24.10
N ALA A 564 -26.78 6.32 -23.10
CA ALA A 564 -26.38 7.69 -22.78
C ALA A 564 -25.53 8.30 -23.90
N ARG A 565 -24.70 7.47 -24.55
CA ARG A 565 -23.94 7.86 -25.74
C ARG A 565 -24.84 8.24 -26.91
N LEU A 566 -25.91 7.46 -27.13
CA LEU A 566 -26.90 7.75 -28.17
C LEU A 566 -27.62 9.08 -27.90
N LEU A 567 -28.04 9.31 -26.64
CA LEU A 567 -28.70 10.56 -26.24
C LEU A 567 -27.79 11.79 -26.41
N LEU A 568 -26.50 11.67 -26.09
CA LEU A 568 -25.54 12.76 -26.29
C LEU A 568 -25.33 13.04 -27.79
N PHE A 569 -25.24 12.00 -28.62
CA PHE A 569 -25.12 12.17 -30.07
C PHE A 569 -26.36 12.85 -30.66
N VAL A 570 -27.56 12.41 -30.24
CA VAL A 570 -28.83 13.04 -30.62
C VAL A 570 -28.89 14.49 -30.15
N TYR A 571 -28.46 14.78 -28.92
CA TYR A 571 -28.39 16.15 -28.41
C TYR A 571 -27.46 17.04 -29.23
N VAL A 572 -26.27 16.54 -29.59
CA VAL A 572 -25.32 17.27 -30.44
C VAL A 572 -25.90 17.53 -31.83
N VAL A 573 -26.60 16.56 -32.43
CA VAL A 573 -27.28 16.73 -33.72
C VAL A 573 -28.40 17.77 -33.62
N ILE A 574 -29.23 17.72 -32.58
CA ILE A 574 -30.29 18.71 -32.33
C ILE A 574 -29.68 20.09 -32.11
N LEU A 575 -28.56 20.19 -31.39
CA LEU A 575 -27.87 21.45 -31.15
C LEU A 575 -27.28 22.02 -32.44
N HIS A 576 -26.69 21.18 -33.30
CA HIS A 576 -26.22 21.61 -34.62
C HIS A 576 -27.38 22.05 -35.52
N LEU A 577 -28.50 21.32 -35.51
CA LEU A 577 -29.72 21.72 -36.21
C LEU A 577 -30.26 23.05 -35.68
N TRP A 578 -30.24 23.25 -34.37
CA TRP A 578 -30.65 24.51 -33.74
C TRP A 578 -29.72 25.66 -34.11
N VAL A 579 -28.40 25.44 -34.09
CA VAL A 579 -27.40 26.43 -34.52
C VAL A 579 -27.55 26.75 -36.01
N CYS A 580 -27.77 25.75 -36.86
CA CYS A 580 -28.08 25.95 -38.28
C CYS A 580 -29.37 26.75 -38.44
N LEU A 581 -30.43 26.44 -37.71
CA LEU A 581 -31.69 27.18 -37.74
C LEU A 581 -31.50 28.62 -37.26
N VAL A 582 -30.68 28.86 -36.23
CA VAL A 582 -30.33 30.20 -35.77
C VAL A 582 -29.48 30.95 -36.80
N LEU A 583 -28.54 30.28 -37.49
CA LEU A 583 -27.74 30.87 -38.56
C LEU A 583 -28.60 31.20 -39.80
N PHE A 584 -29.52 30.31 -40.19
CA PHE A 584 -30.43 30.52 -41.31
C PHE A 584 -31.59 31.47 -40.97
N SER A 585 -31.95 31.64 -39.70
CA SER A 585 -32.92 32.67 -39.27
C SER A 585 -32.25 34.03 -39.00
N ARG A 586 -30.91 34.06 -38.96
CA ARG A 586 -30.09 35.27 -38.84
C ARG A 586 -29.27 35.57 -40.09
N THR A 587 -29.54 34.93 -41.24
CA THR A 587 -29.12 35.49 -42.51
C THR A 587 -29.87 36.82 -42.67
N PRO A 588 -29.17 37.96 -42.61
CA PRO A 588 -29.82 39.25 -42.76
C PRO A 588 -30.35 39.32 -44.19
N ASP A 589 -31.58 39.80 -44.34
CA ASP A 589 -32.10 40.31 -45.61
C ASP A 589 -31.10 41.34 -46.15
N THR A 590 -30.18 40.89 -47.01
CA THR A 590 -29.45 41.78 -47.90
C THR A 590 -30.45 42.22 -48.95
N LYS A 591 -31.17 43.28 -48.58
CA LYS A 591 -31.93 44.16 -49.45
C LYS A 591 -31.13 44.45 -50.73
N MET A 592 -31.80 44.25 -51.87
CA MET A 592 -31.63 45.13 -53.02
C MET A 592 -31.99 46.57 -52.66
#